data_AF-A0A9J6FYB9-F1
#
_entry.id   AF-A0A9J6FYB9-F1
#
_cell.length_a   1.000
_cell.length_b   1.000
_cell.length_c   1.000
_cell.angle_alpha   90.00
_cell.angle_beta   90.00
_cell.angle_gamma   90.00
#
_symmetry.space_group_name_H-M   'P 1'
#
loop_
_entity.id
_entity.type
_entity.pdbx_description
1 polymer ?
#
loop_
_entity_poly.entity_id
_entity_poly.type
_entity_poly.pdbx_seq_one_letter_code
_entity_poly.pdbx_strand_id
1 'polypeptide(L)'
;MLGTTNKTSSPLYNLLRTQERGELHYPKPEFLSLLETIATFFEKAVKHLPRTKIPEALQLIVQPHLEDSPLLDCPEGVDKSHAKRSARLISEKFLRILLINYTRKLTDQNDKPSGFIHKPTRKHFRL
;
A
#
# COMPACT_ATOMS: atom_id res chain seq x y z
N MET A 1 -10.47 -8.96 -35.03
CA MET A 1 -11.41 -8.99 -33.91
C MET A 1 -10.66 -9.48 -32.67
N LEU A 2 -9.99 -8.58 -31.95
CA LEU A 2 -9.20 -8.92 -30.75
C LEU A 2 -10.15 -9.04 -29.57
N GLY A 3 -10.33 -10.27 -29.07
CA GLY A 3 -11.16 -10.57 -27.91
C GLY A 3 -10.58 -9.91 -26.66
N THR A 4 -11.33 -8.99 -26.07
CA THR A 4 -11.06 -8.42 -24.76
C THR A 4 -11.20 -9.51 -23.70
N THR A 5 -10.09 -10.06 -23.22
CA THR A 5 -10.11 -10.97 -22.07
C THR A 5 -10.54 -10.16 -20.84
N ASN A 6 -11.79 -10.33 -20.43
CA ASN A 6 -12.32 -9.77 -19.21
C ASN A 6 -11.41 -10.14 -18.03
N LYS A 7 -10.78 -9.15 -17.39
CA LYS A 7 -9.93 -9.30 -16.18
C LYS A 7 -10.68 -9.89 -14.97
N THR A 8 -11.99 -10.13 -15.09
CA THR A 8 -12.88 -10.62 -14.04
C THR A 8 -12.84 -12.14 -13.84
N SER A 9 -12.15 -12.90 -14.68
CA SER A 9 -12.03 -14.37 -14.53
C SER A 9 -10.77 -14.84 -13.81
N SER A 10 -9.92 -13.93 -13.31
CA SER A 10 -8.69 -14.35 -12.63
C SER A 10 -9.00 -15.00 -11.27
N PRO A 11 -8.30 -16.09 -10.88
CA PRO A 11 -8.53 -16.76 -9.59
C PRO A 11 -8.39 -15.82 -8.39
N LEU A 12 -7.45 -14.86 -8.47
CA LEU A 12 -7.24 -13.84 -7.46
C LEU A 12 -8.45 -12.90 -7.34
N TYR A 13 -9.03 -12.47 -8.47
CA TYR A 13 -10.24 -11.63 -8.48
C TYR A 13 -11.44 -12.36 -7.86
N ASN A 14 -11.61 -13.65 -8.15
CA ASN A 14 -12.66 -14.46 -7.54
C ASN A 14 -12.44 -14.64 -6.03
N LEU A 15 -11.20 -14.85 -5.58
CA LEU A 15 -10.88 -15.02 -4.17
C LEU A 15 -11.16 -13.75 -3.38
N LEU A 16 -10.73 -12.58 -3.89
CA LEU A 16 -11.06 -11.27 -3.33
C LEU A 16 -12.57 -11.08 -3.28
N ARG A 17 -13.28 -11.29 -4.40
CA ARG A 17 -14.74 -11.17 -4.45
C ARG A 17 -15.47 -12.05 -3.43
N THR A 18 -15.00 -13.27 -3.19
CA THR A 18 -15.59 -14.18 -2.19
C THR A 18 -15.33 -13.76 -0.74
N GLN A 19 -14.22 -13.10 -0.46
CA GLN A 19 -13.92 -12.56 0.86
C GLN A 19 -14.71 -11.27 1.16
N GLU A 20 -15.02 -10.51 0.12
CA GLU A 20 -15.56 -9.15 0.22
C GLU A 20 -17.10 -9.07 0.34
N ARG A 21 -17.82 -10.20 0.33
CA ARG A 21 -19.30 -10.28 0.39
C ARG A 21 -20.06 -9.38 -0.60
N GLY A 22 -19.39 -8.80 -1.59
CA GLY A 22 -19.99 -7.97 -2.64
C GLY A 22 -20.25 -6.51 -2.26
N GLU A 23 -19.86 -6.05 -1.07
CA GLU A 23 -20.12 -4.66 -0.61
C GLU A 23 -18.94 -3.70 -0.83
N LEU A 24 -17.78 -4.21 -1.25
CA LEU A 24 -16.60 -3.39 -1.47
C LEU A 24 -16.59 -2.81 -2.89
N HIS A 25 -16.50 -1.49 -2.97
CA HIS A 25 -16.29 -0.77 -4.21
C HIS A 25 -14.81 -0.85 -4.60
N TYR A 26 -14.54 -1.51 -5.74
CA TYR A 26 -13.20 -1.50 -6.30
C TYR A 26 -12.85 -0.11 -6.84
N PRO A 27 -11.66 0.42 -6.52
CA PRO A 27 -11.20 1.68 -7.08
C PRO A 27 -11.01 1.58 -8.59
N LYS A 28 -11.04 2.74 -9.26
CA LYS A 28 -10.75 2.83 -10.70
C LYS A 28 -9.32 2.32 -10.99
N PRO A 29 -9.08 1.68 -12.15
CA PRO A 29 -7.75 1.20 -12.53
C PRO A 29 -6.68 2.30 -12.52
N GLU A 30 -7.04 3.52 -12.89
CA GLU A 30 -6.14 4.69 -12.89
C GLU A 30 -5.65 5.01 -11.47
N PHE A 31 -6.56 4.98 -10.48
CA PHE A 31 -6.21 5.22 -9.09
C PHE A 31 -5.30 4.10 -8.54
N LEU A 32 -5.55 2.85 -8.93
CA LEU A 32 -4.64 1.74 -8.58
C LEU A 32 -3.24 1.95 -9.16
N SER A 33 -3.14 2.38 -10.42
CA SER A 33 -1.84 2.64 -11.05
C SER A 33 -1.07 3.79 -10.37
N LEU A 34 -1.78 4.80 -9.88
CA LEU A 34 -1.21 5.87 -9.08
C LEU A 34 -0.62 5.32 -7.77
N LEU A 35 -1.38 4.50 -7.04
CA LEU A 35 -0.92 3.86 -5.80
C LEU A 35 0.28 2.94 -6.04
N GLU A 36 0.29 2.18 -7.13
CA GLU A 36 1.42 1.33 -7.53
C GLU A 36 2.68 2.16 -7.82
N THR A 37 2.52 3.32 -8.47
CA THR A 37 3.62 4.26 -8.70
C THR A 37 4.20 4.79 -7.38
N ILE A 38 3.35 5.15 -6.41
CA ILE A 38 3.81 5.57 -5.08
C ILE A 38 4.52 4.42 -4.35
N ALA A 39 3.99 3.20 -4.44
CA ALA A 39 4.60 2.03 -3.80
C ALA A 39 5.98 1.70 -4.39
N THR A 40 6.11 1.71 -5.72
CA THR A 40 7.40 1.46 -6.39
C THR A 40 8.42 2.57 -6.11
N PHE A 41 7.98 3.84 -6.03
CA PHE A 41 8.82 4.93 -5.55
C PHE A 41 9.29 4.67 -4.11
N PHE A 42 8.36 4.33 -3.21
CA PHE A 42 8.65 4.09 -1.80
C PHE A 42 9.70 2.98 -1.63
N GLU A 43 9.57 1.84 -2.32
CA GLU A 43 10.52 0.73 -2.22
C GLU A 43 11.94 1.12 -2.63
N LYS A 44 12.08 2.01 -3.61
CA LYS A 44 13.38 2.55 -4.04
C LYS A 44 13.90 3.59 -3.05
N ALA A 45 13.04 4.49 -2.57
CA ALA A 45 13.42 5.63 -1.75
C ALA A 45 13.72 5.23 -0.29
N VAL A 46 12.98 4.29 0.30
CA VAL A 46 12.98 4.01 1.75
C VAL A 46 14.37 3.65 2.30
N LYS A 47 15.24 3.05 1.47
CA LYS A 47 16.60 2.68 1.84
C LYS A 47 17.56 3.87 1.96
N HIS A 48 17.22 4.98 1.31
CA HIS A 48 18.04 6.19 1.22
C HIS A 48 17.51 7.33 2.10
N LEU A 49 16.36 7.13 2.75
CA LEU A 49 15.76 8.15 3.61
C LEU A 49 16.50 8.28 4.95
N PRO A 50 16.45 9.48 5.56
CA PRO A 50 16.99 9.69 6.90
C PRO A 50 16.28 8.77 7.91
N ARG A 51 16.97 8.39 8.99
CA ARG A 51 16.37 7.56 10.06
C ARG A 51 15.33 8.30 10.90
N THR A 52 15.27 9.62 10.79
CA THR A 52 14.36 10.50 11.53
C THR A 52 13.43 11.22 10.56
N LYS A 53 12.20 11.49 10.99
CA LYS A 53 11.19 12.24 10.21
C LYS A 53 10.91 11.65 8.81
N ILE A 54 10.92 10.32 8.71
CA ILE A 54 10.67 9.59 7.46
C ILE A 54 9.30 9.93 6.86
N PRO A 55 8.20 9.95 7.64
CA PRO A 55 6.89 10.29 7.09
C PRO A 55 6.86 11.69 6.48
N GLU A 56 7.45 12.67 7.16
CA GLU A 56 7.49 14.06 6.68
C GLU A 56 8.33 14.20 5.42
N ALA A 57 9.49 13.53 5.36
CA ALA A 57 10.35 13.52 4.18
C ALA A 57 9.65 12.91 2.96
N LEU A 58 8.97 11.78 3.14
CA LEU A 58 8.18 11.15 2.07
C LEU A 58 7.01 12.01 1.64
N GLN A 59 6.30 12.62 2.58
CA GLN A 59 5.17 13.48 2.29
C GLN A 59 5.59 14.72 1.49
N LEU A 60 6.71 15.36 1.85
CA LEU A 60 7.25 16.51 1.13
C LEU A 60 7.57 16.19 -0.34
N ILE A 61 7.95 14.95 -0.64
CA ILE A 61 8.26 14.51 -2.00
C ILE A 61 6.98 14.13 -2.75
N VAL A 62 6.11 13.32 -2.14
CA VAL A 62 4.97 12.69 -2.84
C VAL A 62 3.78 13.65 -2.98
N GLN A 63 3.53 14.49 -1.98
CA GLN A 63 2.32 15.32 -1.94
C GLN A 63 2.22 16.29 -3.14
N PRO A 64 3.27 17.06 -3.53
CA PRO A 64 3.17 17.96 -4.68
C PRO A 64 2.79 17.23 -5.98
N HIS A 65 3.39 16.07 -6.22
CA HIS A 65 3.07 15.25 -7.40
C HIS A 65 1.64 14.69 -7.41
N LEU A 66 1.05 14.51 -6.23
CA LEU A 66 -0.37 14.15 -6.10
C LEU A 66 -1.27 15.36 -6.32
N GLU A 67 -0.89 16.54 -5.81
CA GLU A 67 -1.65 17.79 -6.01
C GLU A 67 -1.77 18.13 -7.50
N ASP A 68 -0.71 17.90 -8.28
CA ASP A 68 -0.68 18.13 -9.73
C ASP A 68 -1.35 17.01 -10.55
N SER A 69 -1.88 15.96 -9.90
CA SER A 69 -2.45 14.82 -10.60
C SER A 69 -3.86 15.11 -11.09
N PRO A 70 -4.15 14.93 -12.41
CA PRO A 70 -5.49 15.15 -12.95
C PRO A 70 -6.51 14.14 -12.41
N LEU A 71 -6.06 13.05 -11.78
CA LEU A 71 -6.94 12.07 -11.13
C LEU A 71 -7.58 12.62 -9.85
N LEU A 72 -6.99 13.64 -9.23
CA LEU A 72 -7.51 14.29 -8.02
C LEU A 72 -8.24 15.60 -8.34
N ASP A 73 -8.24 16.02 -9.61
CA ASP A 73 -9.04 17.14 -10.07
C ASP A 73 -10.51 16.86 -9.87
N CYS A 74 -11.24 17.89 -9.45
CA CYS A 74 -12.66 17.80 -9.21
C CYS A 74 -13.46 18.54 -10.27
N PRO A 75 -14.67 18.07 -10.57
CA PRO A 75 -15.58 18.78 -11.47
C PRO A 75 -15.94 20.16 -10.91
N GLU A 76 -16.39 21.04 -11.80
CA GLU A 76 -16.80 22.41 -11.47
C GLU A 76 -17.83 22.43 -10.32
N GLY A 77 -17.61 23.32 -9.34
CA GLY A 77 -18.47 23.48 -8.16
C GLY A 77 -17.98 22.80 -6.88
N VAL A 78 -16.91 21.98 -6.95
CA VAL A 78 -16.23 21.45 -5.77
C VAL A 78 -15.13 22.41 -5.33
N ASP A 79 -14.89 22.49 -4.02
CA ASP A 79 -13.84 23.33 -3.44
C ASP A 79 -12.48 23.12 -4.13
N LYS A 80 -11.84 24.21 -4.56
CA LYS A 80 -10.50 24.23 -5.16
C LYS A 80 -9.45 23.57 -4.27
N SER A 81 -9.71 23.45 -2.96
CA SER A 81 -8.84 22.77 -2.01
C SER A 81 -8.97 21.24 -1.99
N HIS A 82 -9.93 20.66 -2.71
CA HIS A 82 -10.21 19.22 -2.64
C HIS A 82 -9.03 18.34 -3.10
N ALA A 83 -8.42 18.68 -4.24
CA ALA A 83 -7.25 17.96 -4.76
C ALA A 83 -6.12 17.96 -3.72
N LYS A 84 -5.84 19.14 -3.14
CA LYS A 84 -4.86 19.32 -2.07
C LYS A 84 -5.16 18.49 -0.82
N ARG A 85 -6.42 18.48 -0.38
CA ARG A 85 -6.84 17.69 0.77
C ARG A 85 -6.72 16.19 0.50
N SER A 86 -7.09 15.75 -0.71
CA SER A 86 -7.01 14.37 -1.14
C SER A 86 -5.55 13.91 -1.25
N ALA A 87 -4.69 14.70 -1.88
CA ALA A 87 -3.25 14.47 -1.99
C ALA A 87 -2.61 14.33 -0.60
N ARG A 88 -2.94 15.23 0.33
CA ARG A 88 -2.49 15.14 1.73
C ARG A 88 -2.96 13.84 2.38
N LEU A 89 -4.24 13.48 2.25
CA LEU A 89 -4.78 12.26 2.87
C LEU A 89 -4.15 10.99 2.30
N ILE A 90 -3.97 10.92 0.98
CA ILE A 90 -3.34 9.79 0.30
C ILE A 90 -1.89 9.67 0.75
N SER A 91 -1.11 10.76 0.67
CA SER A 91 0.29 10.75 1.08
C SER A 91 0.43 10.34 2.55
N GLU A 92 -0.31 10.95 3.47
CA GLU A 92 -0.24 10.63 4.89
C GLU A 92 -0.65 9.18 5.21
N LYS A 93 -1.81 8.73 4.72
CA LYS A 93 -2.34 7.41 5.08
C LYS A 93 -1.62 6.28 4.37
N PHE A 94 -1.40 6.41 3.07
CA PHE A 94 -0.84 5.34 2.26
C PHE A 94 0.65 5.14 2.58
N LEU A 95 1.44 6.21 2.67
CA LEU A 95 2.85 6.11 3.05
C LEU A 95 3.02 5.53 4.46
N ARG A 96 2.13 5.88 5.40
CA ARG A 96 2.14 5.30 6.75
C ARG A 96 1.93 3.79 6.72
N ILE A 97 0.99 3.29 5.91
CA ILE A 97 0.76 1.85 5.75
C ILE A 97 1.99 1.16 5.15
N LEU A 98 2.58 1.75 4.10
CA LEU A 98 3.79 1.21 3.46
C LEU A 98 4.97 1.15 4.45
N LEU A 99 5.15 2.19 5.27
CA LEU A 99 6.17 2.21 6.32
C LEU A 99 5.96 1.12 7.37
N ILE A 100 4.74 0.97 7.89
CA ILE A 100 4.41 -0.08 8.88
C ILE A 100 4.69 -1.47 8.30
N ASN A 101 4.30 -1.71 7.05
CA ASN A 101 4.54 -2.99 6.39
C ASN A 101 6.03 -3.23 6.16
N TYR A 102 6.78 -2.19 5.77
CA TYR A 102 8.22 -2.27 5.58
C TYR A 102 8.97 -2.57 6.88
N THR A 103 8.67 -1.83 7.96
CA THR A 103 9.31 -2.06 9.25
C THR A 103 8.97 -3.43 9.82
N ARG A 104 7.71 -3.87 9.71
CA ARG A 104 7.31 -5.23 10.10
C ARG A 104 8.08 -6.28 9.32
N LYS A 105 8.20 -6.14 8.00
CA LYS A 105 8.98 -7.06 7.16
C LYS A 105 10.45 -7.11 7.58
N LEU A 106 11.06 -5.97 7.91
CA LEU A 106 12.43 -5.93 8.43
C LEU A 106 12.53 -6.62 9.80
N THR A 107 11.59 -6.39 10.70
CA THR A 107 11.52 -7.06 12.00
C THR A 107 11.38 -8.58 11.82
N ASP A 108 10.44 -9.04 10.99
CA ASP A 108 10.21 -10.46 10.72
C ASP A 108 11.44 -11.14 10.06
N GLN A 109 12.21 -10.40 9.26
CA GLN A 109 13.47 -10.87 8.67
C GLN A 109 14.58 -10.98 9.71
N ASN A 110 14.65 -10.02 10.65
CA ASN A 110 15.61 -10.04 11.75
C ASN A 110 15.23 -11.07 12.84
N ASP A 111 13.94 -11.39 12.99
CA ASP A 111 13.39 -12.30 14.01
C ASP A 111 13.57 -13.79 13.67
N LYS A 112 14.14 -14.18 12.53
CA LYS A 112 14.43 -15.59 12.20
C LYS A 112 15.92 -15.95 12.37
N PRO A 113 16.27 -17.05 13.07
CA PRO A 113 15.70 -17.59 14.30
C PRO A 113 16.79 -17.70 15.40
N SER A 114 16.74 -16.88 16.44
CA SER A 114 17.59 -17.07 17.63
C SER A 114 17.11 -18.20 18.57
N GLY A 115 16.22 -19.11 18.13
CA GLY A 115 15.44 -19.93 19.06
C GLY A 115 15.12 -21.39 18.71
N PHE A 116 15.69 -21.99 17.66
CA PHE A 116 15.50 -23.44 17.42
C PHE A 116 16.83 -24.19 17.26
N ILE A 117 17.79 -23.89 18.14
CA ILE A 117 19.03 -24.68 18.24
C ILE A 117 18.73 -26.09 18.78
N HIS A 118 17.60 -26.28 19.49
CA HIS A 118 17.19 -27.57 20.01
C HIS A 118 15.74 -27.91 19.67
N LYS A 119 15.52 -29.18 19.35
CA LYS A 119 14.20 -29.78 19.14
C LYS A 119 13.35 -29.55 20.40
N PRO A 120 12.09 -29.09 20.29
CA PRO A 120 11.23 -28.92 21.45
C PRO A 120 11.15 -30.24 22.21
N THR A 121 11.56 -30.22 23.48
CA THR A 121 11.51 -31.40 24.34
C THR A 121 10.06 -31.85 24.52
N ARG A 122 9.80 -33.15 24.30
CA ARG A 122 8.48 -33.81 24.37
C ARG A 122 7.66 -33.55 25.66
N LYS A 123 8.21 -32.88 26.67
CA LYS A 123 7.56 -32.64 27.98
C LYS A 123 6.31 -31.74 27.91
N HIS A 124 6.09 -31.00 26.82
CA HIS A 124 4.95 -30.08 26.69
C HIS A 124 3.84 -30.55 25.74
N PHE A 125 3.99 -31.71 25.10
CA PHE A 125 2.91 -32.36 24.36
C PHE A 125 2.50 -33.62 25.11
N ARG A 126 1.65 -33.44 26.14
CA ARG A 126 0.81 -34.54 26.64
C ARG A 126 -0.47 -34.51 25.81
N LEU A 127 -0.51 -35.39 24.80
CA LEU A 127 -1.78 -35.85 24.22
C LEU A 127 -2.44 -36.81 25.21
#